data_AF-A0A8S4QUV6-F1
#
_entry.id   AF-A0A8S4QUV6-F1
#
_cell.length_a   1.000
_cell.length_b   1.000
_cell.length_c   1.000
_cell.angle_alpha   90.00
_cell.angle_beta   90.00
_cell.angle_gamma   90.00
#
_symmetry.space_group_name_H-M   'P 1'
#
loop_
_entity.id
_entity.type
_entity.pdbx_description
1 polymer ?
#
loop_
_entity_poly.entity_id
_entity_poly.type
_entity_poly.pdbx_seq_one_letter_code
_entity_poly.pdbx_strand_id
1 'polypeptide(L)'
;RITGVLRDCANQKNKYHYYENGKWSPKMEILEPYEEGCSEVDDDKGERTTPTKYCYCRSNLCNSSPNSNHEGYTDIMGVIMVFNLMKYINSLR
;
A
#
# COMPACT_ATOMS: atom_id res chain seq x y z
N ARG A 1 -12.82 20.24 8.40
CA ARG A 1 -12.84 19.79 6.98
C ARG A 1 -11.48 19.18 6.71
N ILE A 2 -11.42 17.87 6.46
CA ILE A 2 -10.16 17.17 6.16
C ILE A 2 -9.73 17.59 4.76
N THR A 3 -8.54 18.19 4.65
CA THR A 3 -7.93 18.57 3.38
C THR A 3 -6.97 17.47 2.96
N GLY A 4 -7.22 16.83 1.81
CA GLY A 4 -6.25 15.89 1.24
C GLY A 4 -4.95 16.63 0.94
N VAL A 5 -3.82 16.12 1.45
CA VAL A 5 -2.50 16.65 1.13
C VAL A 5 -2.10 16.10 -0.23
N LEU A 6 -1.98 16.98 -1.23
CA LEU A 6 -1.27 16.64 -2.47
C LEU A 6 0.20 16.47 -2.11
N ARG A 7 0.70 15.22 -2.21
CA ARG A 7 2.13 14.95 -2.10
C ARG A 7 2.72 15.11 -3.50
N ASP A 8 3.30 16.27 -3.77
CA ASP A 8 4.10 16.50 -4.97
C ASP A 8 5.27 15.51 -5.04
N CYS A 9 5.90 15.36 -6.21
CA CYS A 9 7.08 14.51 -6.35
C CYS A 9 8.20 15.00 -5.40
N ALA A 10 8.72 14.11 -4.55
CA ALA A 10 9.89 14.42 -3.74
C ALA A 10 11.09 14.78 -4.62
N ASN A 11 11.85 15.81 -4.22
CA ASN A 11 13.03 16.21 -4.99
C ASN A 11 14.15 15.18 -4.84
N GLN A 12 14.36 14.36 -5.86
CA GLN A 12 15.39 13.32 -5.89
C GLN A 12 16.75 13.83 -6.35
N LYS A 13 16.80 15.03 -6.95
CA LYS A 13 17.99 15.53 -7.65
C LYS A 13 18.86 16.33 -6.70
N ASN A 14 19.95 15.73 -6.22
CA ASN A 14 20.95 16.43 -5.44
C ASN A 14 22.08 16.95 -6.34
N LYS A 15 22.36 18.26 -6.25
CA LYS A 15 23.43 18.93 -7.02
C LYS A 15 24.41 19.57 -6.05
N TYR A 16 25.68 19.23 -6.18
CA TYR A 16 26.73 19.76 -5.31
C TYR A 16 28.03 19.93 -6.10
N HIS A 17 28.98 20.65 -5.51
CA HIS A 17 30.32 20.74 -6.05
C HIS A 17 31.23 19.80 -5.26
N TYR A 18 31.99 18.98 -5.97
CA TYR A 18 32.94 18.05 -5.40
C TYR A 18 34.36 18.52 -5.74
N TYR A 19 35.19 18.67 -4.71
CA TYR A 19 36.57 19.09 -4.86
C TYR A 19 37.47 17.87 -4.96
N GLU A 20 38.16 17.73 -6.09
CA GLU A 20 39.08 16.63 -6.36
C GLU A 20 40.27 17.15 -7.16
N ASN A 21 41.48 16.71 -6.83
CA ASN A 21 42.70 17.07 -7.57
C ASN A 21 42.90 18.59 -7.76
N GLY A 22 42.59 19.40 -6.76
CA GLY A 22 42.79 20.84 -6.82
C GLY A 22 41.69 21.62 -7.56
N LYS A 23 40.62 20.95 -8.01
CA LYS A 23 39.57 21.56 -8.83
C LYS A 23 38.17 21.23 -8.30
N TRP A 24 37.30 22.23 -8.31
CA TRP A 24 35.87 22.04 -8.10
C TRP A 24 35.21 21.52 -9.36
N SER A 25 34.45 20.43 -9.22
CA SER A 25 33.66 19.83 -10.30
C SER A 25 32.18 19.78 -9.89
N PRO A 26 31.23 20.17 -10.77
CA PRO A 26 29.83 19.99 -10.49
C PRO A 26 29.49 18.49 -10.56
N LYS A 27 28.88 17.97 -9.51
CA LYS A 27 28.33 16.61 -9.45
C LYS A 27 26.83 16.66 -9.24
N MET A 28 26.18 15.61 -9.75
CA MET A 28 24.75 15.39 -9.60
C MET A 28 24.55 13.93 -9.24
N GLU A 29 23.74 13.69 -8.22
CA GLU A 29 23.30 12.36 -7.81
C GLU A 29 21.78 12.34 -7.67
N ILE A 30 21.20 11.16 -7.93
CA ILE A 30 19.78 10.90 -7.72
C ILE A 30 19.69 10.13 -6.41
N LEU A 31 19.11 10.76 -5.39
CA LEU A 31 18.89 10.15 -4.09
C LEU A 31 17.50 9.53 -4.02
N GLU A 32 17.40 8.42 -3.30
CA GLU A 32 16.10 7.84 -3.00
C GLU A 32 15.38 8.67 -1.94
N PRO A 33 14.14 9.12 -2.21
CA PRO A 33 13.43 10.03 -1.32
C PRO A 33 12.72 9.32 -0.16
N TYR A 34 12.53 8.01 -0.25
CA TYR A 34 11.78 7.21 0.70
C TYR A 34 12.54 5.92 1.02
N GLU A 35 12.50 5.52 2.29
CA GLU A 35 12.98 4.21 2.72
C GLU A 35 11.96 3.13 2.37
N GLU A 36 12.43 1.94 1.98
CA GLU A 36 11.54 0.80 1.74
C GLU A 36 10.85 0.38 3.04
N GLY A 37 9.56 0.10 2.94
CA GLY A 37 8.73 -0.28 4.07
C GLY A 37 7.51 0.62 4.18
N CYS A 38 6.83 0.52 5.32
CA CYS A 38 5.61 1.27 5.56
C CYS A 38 5.73 2.09 6.84
N SER A 39 5.26 3.34 6.76
CA SER A 39 5.13 4.22 7.90
C SER A 39 3.66 4.55 8.16
N GLU A 40 3.28 4.51 9.42
CA GLU A 40 2.02 5.07 9.88
C GLU A 40 2.26 6.55 10.13
N VAL A 41 1.41 7.39 9.54
CA VAL A 41 1.47 8.83 9.76
C VAL A 41 0.21 9.20 10.52
N ASP A 42 0.39 9.59 11.78
CA ASP A 42 -0.65 10.21 12.59
C ASP A 42 -0.88 11.65 12.10
N ASP A 43 -1.48 11.78 10.92
CA ASP A 43 -1.93 13.07 10.36
C ASP A 43 -3.30 13.49 10.93
N ASP A 44 -3.81 12.72 11.88
CA ASP A 44 -5.16 12.78 12.41
C ASP A 44 -5.47 14.08 13.16
N LYS A 45 -4.46 14.90 13.51
CA LYS A 45 -4.62 16.20 14.22
C LYS A 45 -5.58 16.13 15.43
N GLY A 46 -5.70 14.95 16.06
CA GLY A 46 -6.59 14.70 17.20
C GLY A 46 -8.00 14.18 16.86
N GLU A 47 -8.32 13.93 15.59
CA GLU A 47 -9.58 13.31 15.14
C GLU A 47 -9.43 11.78 15.13
N ARG A 48 -10.45 11.00 15.56
CA ARG A 48 -10.39 9.53 15.52
C ARG A 48 -10.63 9.03 14.10
N THR A 49 -9.66 9.21 13.22
CA THR A 49 -9.68 8.60 11.90
C THR A 49 -8.96 7.26 11.92
N THR A 50 -9.19 6.44 10.89
CA THR A 50 -8.38 5.23 10.70
C THR A 50 -6.96 5.65 10.35
N PRO A 51 -5.93 5.15 11.05
CA PRO A 51 -4.55 5.55 10.81
C PRO A 51 -4.19 5.27 9.34
N THR A 52 -3.63 6.29 8.68
CA THR A 52 -3.23 6.16 7.28
C THR A 52 -1.80 5.62 7.22
N LYS A 53 -1.63 4.52 6.49
CA LYS A 53 -0.34 3.86 6.30
C LYS A 53 0.18 4.11 4.89
N TYR A 54 1.41 4.58 4.78
CA TYR A 54 2.10 4.82 3.52
C TYR A 54 3.20 3.78 3.34
N CYS A 55 3.22 3.11 2.19
CA CYS A 55 4.21 2.08 1.88
C CYS A 55 4.99 2.44 0.61
N TYR A 56 6.30 2.28 0.66
CA TYR A 56 7.20 2.40 -0.48
C TYR A 56 7.98 1.10 -0.69
N CYS A 57 8.16 0.70 -1.94
CA CYS A 57 8.92 -0.47 -2.35
C CYS A 57 9.52 -0.26 -3.75
N ARG A 58 10.71 -0.82 -4.02
CA ARG A 58 11.49 -0.53 -5.24
C ARG A 58 11.15 -1.40 -6.44
N SER A 59 10.58 -2.59 -6.23
CA SER A 59 10.33 -3.54 -7.32
C SER A 59 9.13 -3.12 -8.16
N ASN A 60 9.16 -3.42 -9.47
CA ASN A 60 8.03 -3.14 -10.34
C ASN A 60 6.76 -3.81 -9.80
N LEU A 61 5.69 -3.02 -9.66
CA LEU A 61 4.38 -3.51 -9.24
C LEU A 61 4.37 -4.16 -7.83
N CYS A 62 5.34 -3.83 -6.96
CA CYS A 62 5.46 -4.38 -5.61
C CYS A 62 4.30 -4.02 -4.66
N ASN A 63 3.56 -2.96 -4.98
CA ASN A 63 2.36 -2.54 -4.28
C ASN A 63 1.07 -3.08 -4.92
N SER A 64 1.18 -4.05 -5.84
CA SER A 64 0.00 -4.67 -6.45
C SER A 64 -0.81 -5.37 -5.39
N SER A 65 -2.14 -5.23 -5.48
CA SER A 65 -3.02 -6.07 -4.70
C SER A 65 -2.70 -7.53 -5.02
N PRO A 66 -2.57 -8.42 -4.02
CA PRO A 66 -2.59 -9.84 -4.29
C PRO A 66 -3.87 -10.16 -5.08
N ASN A 67 -3.75 -11.08 -6.04
CA ASN A 67 -4.90 -11.61 -6.74
C ASN A 67 -5.85 -12.16 -5.67
N SER A 68 -7.10 -11.69 -5.65
CA SER A 68 -8.15 -12.28 -4.84
C SER A 68 -8.44 -13.67 -5.39
N ASN A 69 -7.60 -14.64 -5.05
CA ASN A 69 -7.99 -16.04 -5.15
C ASN A 69 -9.23 -16.15 -4.27
N HIS A 70 -10.38 -16.31 -4.92
CA HIS A 70 -11.71 -16.35 -4.32
C HIS A 70 -11.87 -17.62 -3.46
N GLU A 71 -11.12 -17.74 -2.36
CA GLU A 71 -11.32 -18.82 -1.38
C GLU A 71 -12.68 -18.67 -0.67
N GLY A 72 -13.23 -17.46 -0.57
CA GLY A 72 -14.53 -17.24 0.06
C GLY A 72 -15.75 -17.75 -0.74
N TYR A 73 -15.61 -18.03 -2.04
CA TYR A 73 -16.74 -18.47 -2.87
C TYR A 73 -17.11 -19.95 -2.61
N THR A 74 -16.14 -20.78 -2.25
CA THR A 74 -16.38 -22.21 -1.97
C THR A 74 -17.15 -22.41 -0.66
N ASP A 75 -16.90 -21.57 0.34
CA ASP A 75 -17.51 -21.69 1.67
C ASP A 75 -19.00 -21.33 1.65
N ILE A 76 -19.36 -20.20 1.04
CA ILE A 76 -20.76 -19.74 0.95
C ILE A 76 -21.61 -20.74 0.15
N MET A 77 -21.08 -21.27 -0.96
CA MET A 77 -21.79 -22.26 -1.77
C MET A 77 -22.02 -23.58 -1.02
N GLY A 78 -21.08 -23.99 -0.17
CA GLY A 78 -21.23 -25.17 0.70
C GLY A 78 -22.38 -25.01 1.69
N VAL A 79 -22.46 -23.87 2.39
CA VAL A 79 -23.53 -23.59 3.36
C VAL A 79 -24.91 -23.58 2.70
N ILE A 80 -25.04 -22.97 1.51
CA ILE A 80 -26.30 -22.93 0.76
C ILE A 80 -26.76 -24.34 0.36
N MET A 81 -25.85 -25.18 -0.11
CA MET A 81 -26.17 -26.57 -0.50
C MET A 81 -26.66 -27.39 0.70
N VAL A 82 -25.95 -27.31 1.83
CA VAL A 82 -26.32 -28.02 3.06
C VAL A 82 -27.67 -27.55 3.59
N PHE A 83 -27.93 -26.24 3.62
CA PHE A 83 -29.20 -25.69 4.07
C PHE A 83 -30.38 -26.18 3.21
N ASN A 84 -30.22 -26.17 1.87
CA ASN A 84 -31.24 -26.68 0.96
C ASN A 84 -31.44 -28.20 1.09
N LEU A 85 -30.36 -28.96 1.29
CA LEU A 85 -30.44 -30.42 1.50
C LEU A 85 -31.19 -30.76 2.80
N MET A 86 -30.84 -30.12 3.92
CA MET A 86 -31.53 -30.32 5.19
C MET A 86 -33.01 -29.93 5.11
N LYS A 87 -33.32 -28.82 4.43
CA LYS A 87 -34.69 -28.38 4.19
C LYS A 87 -35.48 -29.41 3.37
N TYR A 88 -34.86 -29.97 2.32
CA TYR A 88 -35.48 -31.00 1.50
C TYR A 88 -35.76 -32.29 2.29
N ILE A 89 -34.78 -32.78 3.06
CA ILE A 89 -34.94 -33.98 3.91
C ILE A 89 -36.07 -33.77 4.94
N ASN A 90 -36.12 -32.61 5.60
CA ASN A 90 -37.17 -32.29 6.56
C ASN A 90 -38.56 -32.17 5.91
N SER A 91 -38.66 -31.87 4.61
CA SER A 91 -39.94 -31.83 3.90
C SER A 91 -40.48 -33.20 3.49
N LEU A 92 -39.61 -34.23 3.50
CA LEU A 92 -39.98 -35.62 3.20
C LEU A 92 -40.43 -36.40 4.43
N ARG A 93 -40.29 -35.82 5.63
CA ARG A 93 -40.76 -36.36 6.90
C ARG A 93 -42.12 -35.77 7.27
#